data_AF-A0A9D6XBV4-F1
#
_entry.id   AF-A0A9D6XBV4-F1
#
_cell.length_a   1.000
_cell.length_b   1.000
_cell.length_c   1.000
_cell.angle_alpha   90.00
_cell.angle_beta   90.00
_cell.angle_gamma   90.00
#
_symmetry.space_group_name_H-M   'P 1'
#
loop_
_entity.id
_entity.type
_entity.pdbx_description
1 polymer ?
#
loop_
_entity_poly.entity_id
_entity_poly.type
_entity_poly.pdbx_seq_one_letter_code
_entity_poly.pdbx_strand_id
1 'polypeptide(L)'
;MSLRIRVLIGIAAVVALIVVMVSGWFAYAFFQTGFSAKAEPSALEVVLARQARHLAVPFSQRNAANPIPASPDLLVEARHHFADHCATCHANDGSGKTPIGKNVYPKAPDLRLAETQSMSDGELFFVIHNGIRFTAMPAWGKGKPEEDKESWTLVHFIRHLPKLTPEELEEMKRYNPTTEHEREEARQLERFQRGETASPPVPHRH
;
A
#
# COMPACT_ATOMS: atom_id res chain seq x y z
N MET A 1 19.00 -47.00 29.55
CA MET A 1 18.76 -45.96 28.52
C MET A 1 19.91 -44.98 28.54
N SER A 2 20.59 -44.73 27.41
CA SER A 2 21.78 -43.87 27.38
C SER A 2 21.43 -42.41 27.69
N LEU A 3 22.38 -41.67 28.26
CA LEU A 3 22.23 -40.24 28.58
C LEU A 3 21.76 -39.43 27.36
N ARG A 4 22.26 -39.80 26.16
CA ARG A 4 21.85 -39.21 24.87
C ARG A 4 20.36 -39.37 24.58
N ILE A 5 19.79 -40.55 24.84
CA ILE A 5 18.35 -40.80 24.61
C ILE A 5 17.49 -39.98 25.57
N ARG A 6 17.91 -39.86 26.85
CA ARG A 6 17.19 -39.01 27.83
C ARG A 6 17.21 -37.53 27.45
N VAL A 7 18.35 -37.04 26.96
CA VAL A 7 18.49 -35.66 26.46
C VAL A 7 17.61 -35.42 25.24
N LEU A 8 17.59 -36.35 24.27
CA LEU A 8 16.74 -36.23 23.07
C LEU A 8 15.24 -36.24 23.41
N ILE A 9 14.80 -37.11 24.33
CA ILE A 9 13.42 -37.13 24.81
C ILE A 9 13.07 -35.80 25.50
N GLY A 10 13.97 -35.27 26.34
CA GLY A 10 13.78 -33.98 26.99
C GLY A 10 13.63 -32.83 26.00
N ILE A 11 14.49 -32.78 24.98
CA ILE A 11 14.41 -31.76 23.92
C ILE A 11 13.09 -31.88 23.15
N ALA A 12 12.70 -33.10 22.75
CA ALA A 12 11.45 -33.32 22.04
C ALA A 12 10.23 -32.90 22.86
N ALA A 13 10.22 -33.17 24.17
CA ALA A 13 9.16 -32.75 25.08
C ALA A 13 9.09 -31.22 25.20
N VAL A 14 10.23 -30.54 25.30
CA VAL A 14 10.28 -29.06 25.33
C VAL A 14 9.79 -28.46 24.02
N VAL A 15 10.22 -29.00 22.87
CA VAL A 15 9.74 -28.53 21.55
C VAL A 15 8.24 -28.75 21.41
N ALA A 16 7.72 -29.91 21.79
CA ALA A 16 6.28 -30.18 21.76
C ALA A 16 5.50 -29.20 22.66
N LEU A 17 6.00 -28.92 23.86
CA LEU A 17 5.39 -27.93 24.76
C LEU A 17 5.38 -26.53 24.14
N ILE A 18 6.48 -26.10 23.54
CA ILE A 18 6.56 -24.80 22.84
C ILE A 18 5.53 -24.75 21.70
N VAL A 19 5.42 -25.80 20.89
CA VAL A 19 4.43 -25.86 19.79
C VAL A 19 3.00 -25.73 20.32
N VAL A 20 2.65 -26.44 21.40
CA VAL A 20 1.32 -26.35 22.02
C VAL A 20 1.06 -24.94 22.55
N MET A 21 2.03 -24.33 23.24
CA MET A 21 1.87 -22.97 23.77
C MET A 21 1.73 -21.94 22.66
N VAL A 22 2.56 -22.01 21.61
CA VAL A 22 2.47 -21.10 20.45
C VAL A 22 1.14 -21.27 19.71
N SER A 23 0.71 -22.51 19.50
CA SER A 23 -0.57 -22.80 18.84
C SER A 23 -1.75 -22.32 19.67
N GLY A 24 -1.71 -22.52 21.00
CA GLY A 24 -2.73 -22.06 21.93
C GLY A 24 -2.80 -20.52 22.00
N TRP A 25 -1.65 -19.85 22.03
CA TRP A 25 -1.58 -18.39 21.93
C TRP A 25 -2.16 -17.88 20.60
N PHE A 26 -1.79 -18.50 19.48
CA PHE A 26 -2.28 -18.10 18.17
C PHE A 26 -3.80 -18.30 18.06
N ALA A 27 -4.33 -19.43 18.56
CA ALA A 27 -5.76 -19.67 18.64
C ALA A 27 -6.47 -18.64 19.54
N TYR A 28 -5.93 -18.36 20.72
CA TYR A 28 -6.49 -17.36 21.63
C TYR A 28 -6.52 -15.96 20.98
N ALA A 29 -5.38 -15.51 20.43
CA ALA A 29 -5.30 -14.23 19.73
C ALA A 29 -6.30 -14.16 18.57
N PHE A 30 -6.37 -15.24 17.78
CA PHE A 30 -7.32 -15.38 16.67
C PHE A 30 -8.78 -15.31 17.12
N PHE A 31 -9.16 -15.94 18.23
CA PHE A 31 -10.53 -15.85 18.75
C PHE A 31 -10.86 -14.49 19.37
N GLN A 32 -9.86 -13.74 19.86
CA GLN A 32 -10.06 -12.41 20.42
C GLN A 32 -10.15 -11.32 19.36
N THR A 33 -9.30 -11.36 18.33
CA THR A 33 -9.26 -10.33 17.27
C THR A 33 -10.02 -10.71 16.00
N GLY A 34 -10.27 -12.02 15.80
CA GLY A 34 -10.84 -12.56 14.57
C GLY A 34 -10.00 -12.22 13.34
N PHE A 35 -10.67 -12.12 12.18
CA PHE A 35 -10.11 -11.63 10.91
C PHE A 35 -10.39 -10.13 10.69
N SER A 36 -10.37 -9.33 11.76
CA SER A 36 -10.70 -7.90 11.67
C SER A 36 -9.56 -7.10 11.03
N ALA A 37 -9.84 -6.39 9.94
CA ALA A 37 -8.92 -5.42 9.34
C ALA A 37 -8.71 -4.16 10.21
N LYS A 38 -9.47 -4.02 11.31
CA LYS A 38 -9.34 -2.91 12.27
C LYS A 38 -8.25 -3.14 13.32
N ALA A 39 -7.71 -4.36 13.41
CA ALA A 39 -6.62 -4.63 14.33
C ALA A 39 -5.38 -3.80 13.94
N GLU A 40 -4.59 -3.39 14.93
CA GLU A 40 -3.28 -2.80 14.67
C GLU A 40 -2.20 -3.87 14.81
N PRO A 41 -1.26 -3.98 13.86
CA PRO A 41 -0.16 -4.91 13.99
C PRO A 41 0.72 -4.51 15.19
N SER A 42 1.23 -5.50 15.91
CA SER A 42 2.24 -5.25 16.94
C SER A 42 3.54 -4.72 16.31
N ALA A 43 4.38 -4.04 17.09
CA ALA A 43 5.67 -3.56 16.60
C ALA A 43 6.56 -4.70 16.05
N LEU A 44 6.52 -5.88 16.69
CA LEU A 44 7.23 -7.06 16.22
C LEU A 44 6.67 -7.57 14.89
N GLU A 45 5.35 -7.60 14.74
CA GLU A 45 4.70 -7.98 13.49
C GLU A 45 5.10 -7.05 12.36
N VAL A 46 5.10 -5.73 12.59
CA VAL A 46 5.53 -4.73 11.60
C VAL A 46 6.98 -4.98 11.17
N VAL A 47 7.90 -5.20 12.11
CA VAL A 47 9.31 -5.46 11.81
C VAL A 47 9.47 -6.75 11.01
N LEU A 48 8.84 -7.84 11.45
CA LEU A 48 8.91 -9.13 10.76
C LEU A 48 8.30 -9.06 9.36
N ALA A 49 7.14 -8.41 9.20
CA ALA A 49 6.48 -8.25 7.91
C ALA A 49 7.34 -7.42 6.93
N ARG A 50 7.95 -6.32 7.38
CA ARG A 50 8.86 -5.50 6.57
C ARG A 50 10.09 -6.29 6.16
N GLN A 51 10.70 -7.03 7.09
CA GLN A 51 11.87 -7.86 6.81
C GLN A 51 11.52 -9.01 5.85
N ALA A 52 10.38 -9.67 6.04
CA ALA A 52 9.90 -10.72 5.16
C ALA A 52 9.67 -10.20 3.73
N ARG A 53 8.99 -9.05 3.58
CA ARG A 53 8.83 -8.37 2.28
C ARG A 53 10.18 -8.07 1.64
N HIS A 54 11.09 -7.45 2.38
CA HIS A 54 12.44 -7.13 1.89
C HIS A 54 13.13 -8.39 1.37
N LEU A 55 13.17 -9.45 2.16
CA LEU A 55 13.83 -10.72 1.82
C LEU A 55 13.17 -11.45 0.64
N ALA A 56 11.85 -11.31 0.47
CA ALA A 56 11.09 -11.94 -0.61
C ALA A 56 11.34 -11.31 -1.99
N VAL A 57 11.81 -10.06 -2.07
CA VAL A 57 12.22 -9.45 -3.35
C VAL A 57 13.52 -10.09 -3.83
N PRO A 58 13.58 -10.69 -5.03
CA PRO A 58 14.81 -11.30 -5.55
C PRO A 58 15.97 -10.31 -5.56
N PHE A 59 17.17 -10.75 -5.17
CA PHE A 59 18.34 -9.88 -5.00
C PHE A 59 18.68 -9.04 -6.24
N SER A 60 18.54 -9.62 -7.44
CA SER A 60 18.77 -8.92 -8.72
C SER A 60 17.77 -7.79 -8.98
N GLN A 61 16.51 -7.97 -8.59
CA GLN A 61 15.46 -6.96 -8.75
C GLN A 61 15.53 -5.91 -7.65
N ARG A 62 15.83 -6.34 -6.42
CA ARG A 62 15.99 -5.44 -5.26
C ARG A 62 17.01 -4.35 -5.54
N ASN A 63 18.19 -4.72 -6.03
CA ASN A 63 19.28 -3.77 -6.27
C ASN A 63 19.26 -3.15 -7.68
N ALA A 64 18.18 -3.33 -8.44
CA ALA A 64 18.04 -2.70 -9.74
C ALA A 64 17.96 -1.18 -9.57
N ALA A 65 18.77 -0.47 -10.35
CA ALA A 65 18.63 0.98 -10.50
C ALA A 65 17.47 1.28 -11.45
N ASN A 66 16.81 2.42 -11.26
CA ASN A 66 15.80 2.88 -12.20
C ASN A 66 16.46 3.15 -13.57
N PRO A 67 16.09 2.41 -14.64
CA PRO A 67 16.69 2.58 -15.96
C PRO A 67 16.17 3.82 -16.70
N ILE A 68 15.10 4.45 -16.18
CA ILE A 68 14.46 5.62 -16.79
C ILE A 68 15.06 6.90 -16.19
N PRO A 69 15.64 7.80 -16.99
CA PRO A 69 16.13 9.08 -16.48
C PRO A 69 14.97 9.95 -15.95
N ALA A 70 15.17 10.56 -14.80
CA ALA A 70 14.21 11.53 -14.27
C ALA A 70 14.14 12.77 -15.19
N SER A 71 12.92 13.23 -15.48
CA SER A 71 12.66 14.48 -16.20
C SER A 71 11.39 15.14 -15.67
N PRO A 72 11.22 16.48 -15.83
CA PRO A 72 10.00 17.17 -15.41
C PRO A 72 8.74 16.59 -16.07
N ASP A 73 8.78 16.31 -17.36
CA ASP A 73 7.63 15.77 -18.11
C ASP A 73 7.23 14.38 -17.58
N LEU A 74 8.21 13.55 -17.24
CA LEU A 74 7.97 12.24 -16.63
C LEU A 74 7.28 12.36 -15.27
N LEU A 75 7.64 13.36 -14.46
CA LEU A 75 6.99 13.59 -13.17
C LEU A 75 5.55 14.10 -13.32
N VAL A 76 5.23 14.82 -14.39
CA VAL A 76 3.83 15.19 -14.71
C VAL A 76 3.01 13.93 -15.01
N GLU A 77 3.51 13.07 -15.89
CA GLU A 77 2.83 11.81 -16.22
C GLU A 77 2.67 10.90 -14.99
N ALA A 78 3.73 10.80 -14.18
CA ALA A 78 3.70 10.02 -12.95
C ALA A 78 2.67 10.55 -11.94
N ARG A 79 2.49 11.87 -11.84
CA ARG A 79 1.48 12.50 -10.98
C ARG A 79 0.07 12.16 -11.44
N HIS A 80 -0.18 12.21 -12.74
CA HIS A 80 -1.47 11.81 -13.31
C HIS A 80 -1.77 10.33 -13.00
N HIS A 81 -0.83 9.43 -13.31
CA HIS A 81 -0.99 8.00 -13.05
C HIS A 81 -1.21 7.72 -11.56
N PHE A 82 -0.42 8.34 -10.68
CA PHE A 82 -0.56 8.15 -9.24
C PHE A 82 -1.90 8.67 -8.70
N ALA A 83 -2.35 9.85 -9.15
CA ALA A 83 -3.63 10.43 -8.74
C ALA A 83 -4.82 9.54 -9.14
N ASP A 84 -4.78 8.99 -10.35
CA ASP A 84 -5.86 8.14 -10.87
C ASP A 84 -5.89 6.74 -10.23
N HIS A 85 -4.73 6.12 -9.97
CA HIS A 85 -4.67 4.70 -9.57
C HIS A 85 -4.24 4.45 -8.12
N CYS A 86 -3.40 5.31 -7.55
CA CYS A 86 -2.74 5.05 -6.25
C CYS A 86 -3.34 5.90 -5.12
N ALA A 87 -3.77 7.13 -5.42
CA ALA A 87 -4.17 8.11 -4.43
C ALA A 87 -5.43 7.73 -3.65
N THR A 88 -6.29 6.86 -4.19
CA THR A 88 -7.47 6.33 -3.46
C THR A 88 -7.07 5.67 -2.14
N CYS A 89 -5.91 5.00 -2.10
CA CYS A 89 -5.37 4.37 -0.90
C CYS A 89 -4.26 5.21 -0.25
N HIS A 90 -3.37 5.80 -1.07
CA HIS A 90 -2.16 6.46 -0.58
C HIS A 90 -2.30 7.98 -0.38
N ALA A 91 -3.43 8.59 -0.73
CA ALA A 91 -3.65 10.04 -0.83
C ALA A 91 -2.71 10.72 -1.84
N ASN A 92 -3.14 11.84 -2.45
CA ASN A 92 -2.28 12.57 -3.40
C ASN A 92 -0.96 13.06 -2.78
N ASP A 93 -0.97 13.37 -1.49
CA ASP A 93 0.24 13.77 -0.76
C ASP A 93 1.09 12.58 -0.28
N GLY A 94 0.70 11.34 -0.59
CA GLY A 94 1.40 10.13 -0.17
C GLY A 94 1.21 9.73 1.30
N SER A 95 0.37 10.43 2.06
CA SER A 95 0.23 10.21 3.52
C SER A 95 -0.47 8.90 3.91
N GLY A 96 -1.17 8.25 2.99
CA GLY A 96 -2.05 7.12 3.28
C GLY A 96 -3.34 7.48 4.02
N LYS A 97 -3.59 8.78 4.28
CA LYS A 97 -4.72 9.26 5.10
C LYS A 97 -6.02 9.40 4.29
N THR A 98 -6.42 8.33 3.61
CA THR A 98 -7.74 8.26 2.95
C THR A 98 -8.71 7.41 3.76
N PRO A 99 -10.03 7.50 3.50
CA PRO A 99 -11.00 6.58 4.09
C PRO A 99 -10.68 5.11 3.82
N ILE A 100 -10.10 4.78 2.66
CA ILE A 100 -9.72 3.40 2.33
C ILE A 100 -8.36 3.05 2.95
N GLY A 101 -7.34 3.87 2.74
CA GLY A 101 -5.96 3.62 3.18
C GLY A 101 -5.83 3.38 4.69
N LYS A 102 -6.63 4.09 5.50
CA LYS A 102 -6.63 3.92 6.96
C LYS A 102 -7.38 2.68 7.47
N ASN A 103 -8.18 2.04 6.61
CA ASN A 103 -9.10 0.94 6.97
C ASN A 103 -8.76 -0.40 6.29
N VAL A 104 -7.79 -0.43 5.39
CA VAL A 104 -7.21 -1.69 4.87
C VAL A 104 -6.21 -2.26 5.87
N TYR A 105 -5.98 -3.58 5.81
CA TYR A 105 -4.96 -4.27 6.60
C TYR A 105 -3.94 -4.96 5.68
N PRO A 106 -2.64 -4.65 5.82
CA PRO A 106 -2.08 -3.55 6.60
C PRO A 106 -2.53 -2.19 6.04
N LYS A 107 -2.50 -1.15 6.88
CA LYS A 107 -2.82 0.22 6.46
C LYS A 107 -1.86 0.70 5.38
N ALA A 108 -2.33 1.59 4.52
CA ALA A 108 -1.49 2.27 3.55
C ALA A 108 -0.38 3.04 4.29
N PRO A 109 0.91 2.77 4.02
CA PRO A 109 2.01 3.50 4.64
C PRO A 109 2.04 4.96 4.15
N ASP A 110 2.55 5.84 4.99
CA ASP A 110 2.98 7.17 4.56
C ASP A 110 4.26 7.00 3.72
N LEU A 111 4.11 7.23 2.42
CA LEU A 111 5.16 7.04 1.43
C LEU A 111 6.28 8.07 1.56
N ARG A 112 6.09 9.15 2.32
CA ARG A 112 7.08 10.21 2.52
C ARG A 112 8.10 9.86 3.62
N LEU A 113 7.76 8.92 4.50
CA LEU A 113 8.60 8.58 5.65
C LEU A 113 9.79 7.72 5.25
N ALA A 114 10.79 7.70 6.15
CA ALA A 114 12.06 7.01 5.95
C ALA A 114 11.88 5.51 5.65
N GLU A 115 10.84 4.86 6.20
CA GLU A 115 10.56 3.44 5.97
C GLU A 115 10.28 3.11 4.49
N THR A 116 9.73 4.06 3.74
CA THR A 116 9.52 3.94 2.30
C THR A 116 10.70 4.55 1.55
N GLN A 117 11.14 5.75 1.96
CA GLN A 117 12.20 6.49 1.26
C GLN A 117 13.60 5.87 1.41
N SER A 118 13.81 4.93 2.34
CA SER A 118 15.07 4.16 2.45
C SER A 118 15.07 2.85 1.66
N MET A 119 13.92 2.42 1.12
CA MET A 119 13.86 1.28 0.22
C MET A 119 14.68 1.59 -1.03
N SER A 120 15.24 0.57 -1.68
CA SER A 120 15.87 0.72 -3.00
C SER A 120 14.83 1.01 -4.08
N ASP A 121 15.24 1.61 -5.20
CA ASP A 121 14.35 1.86 -6.34
C ASP A 121 13.77 0.55 -6.88
N GLY A 122 14.59 -0.51 -6.94
CA GLY A 122 14.16 -1.85 -7.32
C GLY A 122 13.11 -2.47 -6.38
N GLU A 123 13.17 -2.21 -5.07
CA GLU A 123 12.11 -2.64 -4.15
C GLU A 123 10.80 -1.88 -4.33
N LEU A 124 10.88 -0.56 -4.53
CA LEU A 124 9.70 0.26 -4.81
C LEU A 124 9.05 -0.21 -6.12
N PHE A 125 9.85 -0.38 -7.17
CA PHE A 125 9.41 -0.94 -8.43
C PHE A 125 8.75 -2.32 -8.24
N PHE A 126 9.39 -3.23 -7.50
CA PHE A 126 8.85 -4.57 -7.29
C PHE A 126 7.46 -4.54 -6.65
N VAL A 127 7.25 -3.68 -5.65
CA VAL A 127 5.97 -3.51 -4.98
C VAL A 127 4.90 -2.94 -5.90
N ILE A 128 5.24 -1.97 -6.76
CA ILE A 128 4.30 -1.39 -7.73
C ILE A 128 3.94 -2.42 -8.80
N HIS A 129 4.96 -3.07 -9.37
CA HIS A 129 4.82 -4.01 -10.47
C HIS A 129 4.03 -5.26 -10.05
N ASN A 130 4.33 -5.83 -8.87
CA ASN A 130 3.77 -7.12 -8.43
C ASN A 130 2.64 -6.99 -7.40
N GLY A 131 2.43 -5.81 -6.82
CA GLY A 131 1.59 -5.64 -5.65
C GLY A 131 2.16 -6.35 -4.42
N ILE A 132 1.32 -6.49 -3.38
CA ILE A 132 1.68 -7.26 -2.19
C ILE A 132 0.56 -8.25 -1.89
N ARG A 133 0.85 -9.54 -2.04
CA ARG A 133 -0.08 -10.63 -1.75
C ARG A 133 -0.58 -10.55 -0.30
N PHE A 134 -1.85 -10.87 -0.09
CA PHE A 134 -2.55 -10.80 1.21
C PHE A 134 -2.65 -9.38 1.78
N THR A 135 -2.64 -8.37 0.91
CA THR A 135 -2.92 -6.98 1.26
C THR A 135 -3.89 -6.38 0.23
N ALA A 136 -4.29 -5.12 0.44
CA ALA A 136 -5.07 -4.37 -0.54
C ALA A 136 -4.23 -3.80 -1.70
N MET A 137 -2.90 -3.95 -1.69
CA MET A 137 -2.01 -3.39 -2.74
C MET A 137 -2.08 -4.26 -4.01
N PRO A 138 -2.69 -3.77 -5.11
CA PRO A 138 -2.78 -4.51 -6.36
C PRO A 138 -1.45 -4.50 -7.13
N ALA A 139 -1.34 -5.39 -8.11
CA ALA A 139 -0.26 -5.39 -9.08
C ALA A 139 -0.60 -4.46 -10.25
N TRP A 140 0.28 -3.51 -10.57
CA TRP A 140 0.11 -2.61 -11.71
C TRP A 140 0.94 -3.00 -12.93
N GLY A 141 1.93 -3.86 -12.72
CA GLY A 141 2.90 -4.21 -13.73
C GLY A 141 2.32 -4.97 -14.90
N LYS A 142 2.83 -4.66 -16.09
CA LYS A 142 2.50 -5.35 -17.35
C LYS A 142 3.79 -5.90 -17.96
N GLY A 143 3.71 -7.08 -18.57
CA GLY A 143 4.83 -7.66 -19.32
C GLY A 143 6.05 -7.96 -18.44
N LYS A 144 7.24 -7.73 -18.97
CA LYS A 144 8.51 -7.98 -18.25
C LYS A 144 8.95 -6.76 -17.44
N PRO A 145 9.58 -6.95 -16.27
CA PRO A 145 10.07 -5.86 -15.42
C PRO A 145 10.93 -4.80 -16.13
N GLU A 146 11.74 -5.21 -17.11
CA GLU A 146 12.68 -4.33 -17.81
C GLU A 146 11.95 -3.43 -18.83
N GLU A 147 10.73 -3.78 -19.21
CA GLU A 147 9.92 -3.09 -20.21
C GLU A 147 8.85 -2.19 -19.57
N ASP A 148 8.59 -2.35 -18.26
CA ASP A 148 7.55 -1.63 -17.53
C ASP A 148 7.97 -0.21 -17.11
N LYS A 149 7.91 0.69 -18.09
CA LYS A 149 8.22 2.11 -17.90
C LYS A 149 7.23 2.81 -16.96
N GLU A 150 5.97 2.38 -16.92
CA GLU A 150 4.93 2.99 -16.08
C GLU A 150 5.27 2.83 -14.59
N SER A 151 5.61 1.61 -14.17
CA SER A 151 6.02 1.33 -12.78
C SER A 151 7.33 2.03 -12.41
N TRP A 152 8.34 2.04 -13.30
CA TRP A 152 9.60 2.77 -13.06
C TRP A 152 9.40 4.29 -12.96
N THR A 153 8.46 4.83 -13.73
CA THR A 153 8.08 6.25 -13.68
C THR A 153 7.44 6.61 -12.34
N LEU A 154 6.57 5.73 -11.81
CA LEU A 154 5.97 5.91 -10.48
C LEU A 154 7.02 5.90 -9.36
N VAL A 155 8.13 5.15 -9.49
CA VAL A 155 9.23 5.20 -8.50
C VAL A 155 9.79 6.61 -8.35
N HIS A 156 10.03 7.32 -9.47
CA HIS A 156 10.48 8.72 -9.42
C HIS A 156 9.51 9.62 -8.69
N PHE A 157 8.21 9.42 -8.90
CA PHE A 157 7.21 10.20 -8.20
C PHE A 157 7.14 9.89 -6.70
N ILE A 158 7.26 8.61 -6.31
CA ILE A 158 7.35 8.25 -4.88
C ILE A 158 8.53 8.94 -4.21
N ARG A 159 9.68 9.05 -4.90
CA ARG A 159 10.85 9.80 -4.41
C ARG A 159 10.59 11.31 -4.30
N HIS A 160 9.71 11.84 -5.13
CA HIS A 160 9.33 13.26 -5.15
C HIS A 160 8.31 13.62 -4.07
N LEU A 161 7.50 12.69 -3.57
CA LEU A 161 6.45 12.94 -2.57
C LEU A 161 6.88 13.78 -1.35
N PRO A 162 8.06 13.59 -0.73
CA PRO A 162 8.50 14.45 0.38
C PRO A 162 8.70 15.93 0.02
N LYS A 163 8.82 16.23 -1.28
CA LYS A 163 9.06 17.56 -1.86
C LYS A 163 7.86 18.07 -2.66
N LEU A 164 6.73 17.37 -2.62
CA LEU A 164 5.53 17.72 -3.37
C LEU A 164 5.06 19.13 -2.98
N THR A 165 4.87 19.98 -3.98
CA THR A 165 4.42 21.36 -3.79
C THR A 165 2.90 21.45 -3.67
N PRO A 166 2.35 22.51 -3.03
CA PRO A 166 0.92 22.75 -3.01
C PRO A 166 0.30 22.86 -4.41
N GLU A 167 1.01 23.44 -5.37
CA GLU A 167 0.57 23.59 -6.75
C GLU A 167 0.45 22.22 -7.44
N GLU A 168 1.45 21.36 -7.25
CA GLU A 168 1.41 20.00 -7.78
C GLU A 168 0.29 19.17 -7.14
N LEU A 169 0.04 19.35 -5.84
CA LEU A 169 -1.03 18.69 -5.11
C LEU A 169 -2.41 19.11 -5.60
N GLU A 170 -2.61 20.41 -5.88
CA GLU A 170 -3.86 20.91 -6.43
C GLU A 170 -4.08 20.41 -7.86
N GLU A 171 -3.02 20.36 -8.68
CA GLU A 171 -3.09 19.76 -10.00
C GLU A 171 -3.55 18.30 -9.93
N MET A 172 -2.98 17.49 -9.03
CA MET A 172 -3.33 16.08 -8.88
C MET A 172 -4.80 15.84 -8.54
N LYS A 173 -5.45 16.73 -7.78
CA LYS A 173 -6.88 16.57 -7.45
C LYS A 173 -7.77 16.55 -8.69
N ARG A 174 -7.35 17.19 -9.79
CA ARG A 174 -8.08 17.19 -11.07
C ARG A 174 -8.04 15.84 -11.78
N TYR A 175 -7.07 15.00 -11.43
CA TYR A 175 -6.85 13.68 -11.99
C TYR A 175 -7.44 12.57 -11.13
N ASN A 176 -7.96 12.89 -9.94
CA ASN A 176 -8.59 11.88 -9.09
C ASN A 176 -9.82 11.30 -9.79
N PRO A 177 -10.06 9.98 -9.72
CA PRO A 177 -11.27 9.39 -10.27
C PRO A 177 -12.47 9.95 -9.52
N THR A 178 -13.36 10.64 -10.23
CA THR A 178 -14.65 11.09 -9.68
C THR A 178 -15.71 10.03 -9.97
N THR A 179 -16.61 9.80 -9.01
CA THR A 179 -17.80 8.98 -9.21
C THR A 179 -18.87 9.79 -9.97
N GLU A 180 -19.83 9.11 -10.61
CA GLU A 180 -20.99 9.81 -11.21
C GLU A 180 -21.77 10.63 -10.18
N HIS A 181 -21.83 10.15 -8.94
CA HIS A 181 -22.51 10.86 -7.87
C HIS A 181 -21.78 12.17 -7.53
N GLU A 182 -20.46 12.14 -7.33
CA GLU A 182 -19.66 13.34 -7.09
C GLU A 182 -19.72 14.32 -8.27
N ARG A 183 -19.74 13.81 -9.51
CA ARG A 183 -19.98 14.63 -10.70
C ARG A 183 -21.35 15.31 -10.66
N GLU A 184 -22.38 14.59 -10.25
CA GLU A 184 -23.73 15.14 -10.17
C GLU A 184 -23.87 16.15 -9.02
N GLU A 185 -23.28 15.89 -7.86
CA GLU A 185 -23.23 16.84 -6.75
C GLU A 185 -22.51 18.13 -7.14
N ALA A 186 -21.37 18.02 -7.84
CA ALA A 186 -20.65 19.19 -8.36
C ALA A 186 -21.52 20.00 -9.33
N ARG A 187 -22.22 19.35 -10.27
CA ARG A 187 -23.18 20.02 -11.17
C ARG A 187 -24.33 20.68 -10.40
N GLN A 188 -24.84 20.04 -9.34
CA GLN A 188 -25.90 20.61 -8.50
C GLN A 188 -25.42 21.86 -7.76
N LEU A 189 -24.20 21.83 -7.21
CA LEU A 189 -23.55 22.98 -6.58
C LEU A 189 -23.36 24.14 -7.56
N GLU A 190 -22.89 23.87 -8.78
CA GLU A 190 -22.74 24.88 -9.83
C GLU A 190 -24.08 25.49 -10.25
N ARG A 191 -25.14 24.68 -10.34
CA ARG A 191 -26.50 25.17 -10.62
C ARG A 191 -27.02 26.05 -9.49
N PHE A 192 -26.81 25.63 -8.24
CA PHE A 192 -27.17 26.41 -7.06
C PHE A 192 -26.44 27.76 -7.02
N GLN A 193 -25.14 27.78 -7.27
CA GLN A 193 -24.34 29.02 -7.33
C GLN A 193 -24.80 29.98 -8.44
N ARG A 194 -25.36 29.45 -9.53
CA ARG A 194 -25.98 30.23 -10.61
C ARG A 194 -27.41 30.67 -10.32
N GLY A 195 -27.99 30.29 -9.18
CA GLY A 195 -29.36 30.62 -8.80
C GLY A 195 -30.44 29.78 -9.50
N GLU A 196 -30.07 28.65 -10.10
CA GLU A 196 -31.00 27.72 -10.73
C GLU A 196 -31.66 26.80 -9.67
N THR A 197 -32.91 26.37 -9.89
CA THR A 197 -33.60 25.49 -8.94
C THR A 197 -33.04 24.07 -8.99
N ALA A 198 -32.82 23.47 -7.81
CA ALA A 198 -32.30 22.11 -7.70
C ALA A 198 -33.24 21.08 -8.34
N SER A 199 -32.69 20.14 -9.10
CA SER A 199 -33.44 18.98 -9.60
C SER A 199 -33.77 18.01 -8.46
N PRO A 200 -34.89 17.27 -8.51
CA PRO A 200 -35.24 16.29 -7.48
C PRO A 200 -34.14 15.23 -7.35
N PRO A 201 -33.90 14.70 -6.14
CA PRO A 201 -32.90 13.64 -5.94
C PRO A 201 -33.26 12.41 -6.79
N VAL A 202 -32.29 11.90 -7.55
CA VAL A 202 -32.45 10.65 -8.29
C VAL A 202 -32.53 9.51 -7.28
N PRO A 203 -33.58 8.68 -7.29
CA PRO A 203 -33.72 7.62 -6.32
C PRO A 203 -32.59 6.60 -6.46
N HIS A 204 -31.85 6.38 -5.37
CA HIS A 204 -30.83 5.35 -5.29
C HIS A 204 -31.49 3.97 -5.37
N ARG A 205 -31.26 3.23 -6.46
CA ARG A 205 -31.51 1.78 -6.48
C ARG A 205 -30.30 1.09 -5.86
N HIS A 206 -30.48 0.62 -4.63
CA HIS A 206 -29.57 -0.34 -4.00
C HIS A 206 -29.82 -1.75 -4.53
#